data_AF-A0A848HQ59-F1
#
_entry.id   AF-A0A848HQ59-F1
#
_cell.length_a   1.000
_cell.length_b   1.000
_cell.length_c   1.000
_cell.angle_alpha   90.00
_cell.angle_beta   90.00
_cell.angle_gamma   90.00
#
_symmetry.space_group_name_H-M   'P 1'
#
loop_
_entity.id
_entity.type
_entity.pdbx_description
1 polymer ?
#
loop_
_entity_poly.entity_id
_entity_poly.type
_entity_poly.pdbx_seq_one_letter_code
_entity_poly.pdbx_strand_id
1 'polypeptide(L)' 'MSKKPEPTTSQENYVHSGIRMPPELKTALKEAAVQNGRSLNAEILARLQANPLEPVLADLAELKQMVRKVLSQI' A
#
# COMPACT_ATOMS: atom_id res chain seq x y z
N MET A 1 1.85 -39.93 2.87
CA MET A 1 2.38 -38.63 3.32
C MET A 1 1.52 -37.53 2.68
N SER A 2 0.43 -37.14 3.34
CA SER A 2 -0.41 -36.05 2.84
C SER A 2 0.19 -34.73 3.30
N LYS A 3 0.75 -33.96 2.35
CA LYS A 3 1.23 -32.60 2.62
C LYS A 3 0.05 -31.77 3.16
N LYS A 4 0.27 -31.11 4.29
CA LYS A 4 -0.66 -30.13 4.87
C LYS A 4 -0.85 -29.01 3.82
N PRO A 5 -2.08 -28.65 3.45
CA PRO A 5 -2.29 -27.60 2.45
C PRO A 5 -1.71 -26.29 2.98
N GLU A 6 -0.96 -25.58 2.13
CA GLU A 6 -0.46 -24.25 2.44
C GLU A 6 -1.63 -23.33 2.77
N PRO A 7 -1.47 -22.32 3.65
CA PRO A 7 -2.55 -21.42 4.00
C PRO A 7 -3.01 -20.70 2.73
N THR A 8 -4.12 -21.16 2.16
CA THR A 8 -4.88 -20.37 1.20
C THR A 8 -5.13 -19.02 1.85
N THR A 9 -5.01 -17.94 1.08
CA THR A 9 -5.40 -16.57 1.41
C THR A 9 -6.93 -16.47 1.61
N SER A 10 -7.46 -17.30 2.49
CA SER A 10 -8.87 -17.37 2.85
C SER A 10 -9.22 -16.09 3.59
N GLN A 11 -10.29 -15.44 3.16
CA GLN A 11 -10.81 -14.19 3.74
C GLN A 11 -11.19 -14.34 5.23
N GLU A 12 -11.19 -15.56 5.75
CA GLU A 12 -11.47 -15.96 7.14
C GLU A 12 -10.61 -15.23 8.20
N ASN A 13 -9.42 -14.75 7.82
CA ASN A 13 -8.53 -14.01 8.73
C ASN A 13 -8.68 -12.48 8.64
N TYR A 14 -9.62 -11.96 7.85
CA TYR A 14 -9.78 -10.52 7.62
C TYR A 14 -11.05 -9.98 8.28
N VAL A 15 -10.93 -8.83 8.95
CA VAL A 15 -12.08 -8.10 9.50
C VAL A 15 -12.85 -7.42 8.37
N HIS A 16 -14.16 -7.65 8.31
CA HIS A 16 -15.02 -6.96 7.34
C HIS A 16 -15.21 -5.48 7.73
N SER A 17 -14.65 -4.57 6.94
CA SER A 17 -14.79 -3.13 7.15
C SER A 17 -15.90 -2.54 6.27
N GLY A 18 -17.01 -2.13 6.89
CA GLY A 18 -18.13 -1.47 6.21
C GLY A 18 -17.88 0.01 5.94
N ILE A 19 -17.01 0.33 4.98
CA ILE A 19 -16.65 1.73 4.68
C ILE A 19 -17.78 2.44 3.94
N ARG A 20 -18.19 3.62 4.42
CA ARG A 20 -19.04 4.56 3.68
C ARG A 20 -18.15 5.49 2.86
N MET A 21 -18.38 5.56 1.56
CA MET A 21 -17.63 6.43 0.65
C MET A 21 -18.58 7.10 -0.35
N PRO A 22 -18.22 8.30 -0.85
CA PRO A 22 -18.95 8.94 -1.93
C PRO A 22 -19.11 8.01 -3.15
N PRO A 23 -20.25 8.06 -3.86
CA PRO A 23 -20.50 7.17 -4.99
C PRO A 23 -19.47 7.34 -6.11
N GLU A 24 -19.07 8.58 -6.38
CA GLU A 24 -18.05 8.92 -7.38
C GLU A 24 -16.70 8.27 -7.06
N LEU A 25 -16.29 8.28 -5.79
CA LEU A 25 -15.05 7.65 -5.34
C LEU A 25 -15.08 6.14 -5.55
N LYS A 26 -16.21 5.49 -5.24
CA LYS A 26 -16.38 4.04 -5.47
C LYS A 26 -16.27 3.69 -6.94
N THR A 27 -16.86 4.51 -7.83
CA THR A 27 -16.79 4.30 -9.28
C THR A 27 -15.36 4.44 -9.78
N ALA A 28 -14.67 5.52 -9.40
CA ALA A 28 -13.26 5.72 -9.79
C ALA A 28 -12.35 4.59 -9.31
N LEU A 29 -12.55 4.09 -8.08
CA LEU A 29 -11.79 2.94 -7.56
C LEU A 29 -12.08 1.65 -8.33
N LYS A 30 -13.32 1.42 -8.77
CA LYS A 30 -13.68 0.26 -9.59
C LYS A 30 -13.01 0.30 -10.95
N GLU A 31 -13.02 1.45 -11.61
CA GLU A 31 -12.38 1.62 -12.92
C GLU A 31 -10.87 1.37 -12.82
N ALA A 32 -10.21 1.95 -11.82
CA ALA A 32 -8.80 1.71 -11.57
C ALA A 32 -8.50 0.24 -11.25
N ALA A 33 -9.37 -0.43 -10.47
CA ALA A 33 -9.21 -1.85 -10.18
C ALA A 33 -9.26 -2.70 -11.47
N VAL A 34 -10.18 -2.40 -12.39
CA VAL A 34 -10.26 -3.07 -13.71
C VAL A 34 -8.99 -2.81 -14.53
N GLN A 35 -8.55 -1.56 -14.62
CA GLN A 35 -7.33 -1.19 -15.35
C GLN A 35 -6.08 -1.88 -14.81
N ASN A 36 -6.00 -2.05 -13.48
CA ASN A 36 -4.87 -2.68 -12.80
C ASN A 36 -5.00 -4.22 -12.70
N GLY A 37 -6.07 -4.82 -13.23
CA GLY A 37 -6.31 -6.27 -13.12
C GLY A 37 -6.50 -6.76 -11.68
N ARG A 38 -7.02 -5.91 -10.79
CA ARG A 38 -7.21 -6.16 -9.36
C ARG A 38 -8.68 -6.24 -8.99
N SER A 39 -8.97 -6.90 -7.87
CA SER A 39 -10.27 -6.71 -7.21
C SER A 39 -10.35 -5.32 -6.59
N LEU A 40 -11.57 -4.81 -6.37
CA LEU A 40 -11.76 -3.51 -5.70
C LEU A 40 -11.05 -3.47 -4.33
N ASN A 41 -11.12 -4.56 -3.57
CA ASN A 41 -10.44 -4.65 -2.28
C ASN A 41 -8.92 -4.62 -2.42
N ALA A 42 -8.36 -5.34 -3.40
CA ALA A 42 -6.92 -5.34 -3.66
C ALA A 42 -6.41 -3.96 -4.10
N GLU A 43 -7.19 -3.24 -4.90
CA GLU A 43 -6.85 -1.86 -5.30
C GLU A 43 -6.90 -0.89 -4.11
N ILE A 44 -7.90 -1.00 -3.24
CA ILE A 44 -7.98 -0.20 -2.01
C ILE A 44 -6.77 -0.46 -1.13
N LEU A 45 -6.44 -1.74 -0.88
CA LEU A 45 -5.27 -2.11 -0.09
C LEU A 45 -3.97 -1.60 -0.71
N ALA A 46 -3.80 -1.76 -2.03
CA ALA A 46 -2.61 -1.28 -2.72
C ALA A 46 -2.42 0.23 -2.56
N ARG A 47 -3.49 1.03 -2.65
CA ARG A 47 -3.41 2.50 -2.43
C ARG A 47 -3.09 2.86 -0.99
N LEU A 48 -3.68 2.16 -0.02
CA LEU A 48 -3.39 2.37 1.40
C LEU A 48 -1.95 2.00 1.75
N GLN A 49 -1.41 0.95 1.12
CA GLN A 49 -0.05 0.48 1.31
C GLN A 49 0.99 1.26 0.51
N ALA A 50 0.62 1.87 -0.62
CA ALA A 50 1.51 2.66 -1.46
C ALA A 50 1.98 3.96 -0.80
N ASN A 51 1.37 4.37 0.32
CA ASN A 51 1.79 5.53 1.10
C ASN A 51 2.30 5.13 2.49
N PRO A 52 3.39 4.35 2.61
CA PRO A 52 4.08 4.26 3.87
C PRO A 52 4.79 5.61 4.03
N LEU A 53 4.27 6.46 4.93
CA LEU A 53 4.92 7.73 5.30
C LEU A 53 6.35 7.52 5.84
N GLU A 54 6.70 6.29 6.22
CA GLU A 54 7.95 5.90 6.89
C GLU A 54 9.21 5.93 6.00
N PRO A 55 9.31 5.21 4.86
CA PRO A 55 10.53 5.19 4.04
C PRO A 55 10.89 6.56 3.46
N VAL A 56 9.90 7.36 3.07
CA VAL A 56 10.15 8.71 2.51
C VAL A 56 10.81 9.63 3.55
N LEU A 57 10.44 9.49 4.83
CA LEU A 57 11.05 10.29 5.91
C LEU A 57 12.48 9.86 6.22
N ALA A 58 12.78 8.56 6.12
CA ALA A 58 14.13 8.02 6.29
C ALA A 58 15.07 8.48 5.14
N ASP A 59 14.62 8.38 3.90
CA ASP A 59 15.38 8.82 2.71
C ASP A 59 15.68 10.33 2.77
N LEU A 60 14.70 11.13 3.21
CA LEU A 60 14.89 12.57 3.39
C LEU A 60 15.87 12.90 4.52
N ALA A 61 15.91 12.10 5.59
CA ALA A 61 16.86 12.27 6.68
C ALA A 61 18.29 11.94 6.22
N GLU A 62 18.47 10.85 5.48
CA GLU A 62 19.76 10.46 4.91
C GLU A 62 20.27 11.51 3.91
N LEU A 63 19.41 11.96 2.99
CA LEU A 63 19.76 13.02 2.04
C LEU A 63 20.20 14.31 2.74
N LYS A 64 19.49 14.73 3.81
CA LYS A 64 19.88 15.90 4.61
C LYS A 64 21.25 15.73 5.26
N GLN A 65 21.60 14.53 5.73
CA GLN A 65 22.92 14.26 6.30
C GLN A 65 24.01 14.29 5.23
N MET A 66 23.76 13.70 4.05
CA MET A 66 24.70 13.75 2.94
C MET A 66 24.99 15.19 2.50
N VAL A 67 23.95 16.01 2.33
CA VAL A 67 24.09 17.43 1.97
C VAL A 67 24.90 18.19 3.02
N ARG A 68 24.62 17.99 4.31
CA ARG A 68 25.41 18.61 5.40
C ARG A 68 26.87 18.22 5.34
N LYS A 69 27.17 16.94 5.10
CA LYS A 69 28.54 16.43 5.02
C LYS A 69 29.31 17.04 3.86
N VAL A 70 28.70 17.15 2.68
CA VAL A 70 29.32 17.79 1.51
C VAL A 70 29.57 19.27 1.76
N LEU A 71 28.60 19.98 2.36
CA LEU A 71 28.76 21.40 2.68
C LEU A 71 29.83 21.67 3.73
N SER A 72 30.12 20.72 4.62
CA SER A 72 31.22 20.84 5.59
C SER A 72 32.62 20.56 5.03
N GLN A 73 32.72 20.13 3.76
CA GLN A 73 33.99 19.80 3.09
C GLN A 73 34.49 20.92 2.16
N ILE A 74 33.73 22.01 2.04
CA ILE A 74 34.05 23.22 1.28
C ILE A 74 34.33 24.34 2.29
#